data_AF-A0A9J6H8B9-F1
#
_entry.id   AF-A0A9J6H8B9-F1
#
_cell.length_a   1.000
_cell.length_b   1.000
_cell.length_c   1.000
_cell.angle_alpha   90.00
_cell.angle_beta   90.00
_cell.angle_gamma   90.00
#
_symmetry.space_group_name_H-M   'P 1'
#
loop_
_entity.id
_entity.type
_entity.pdbx_description
1 polymer ?
#
loop_
_entity_poly.entity_id
_entity_poly.type
_entity_poly.pdbx_seq_one_letter_code
_entity_poly.pdbx_strand_id
1 'polypeptide(L)'
;MSARATRRREESNNSVTTAKQWTFYGQQPGSGGTQSPTSPTLPPPQQHPPPSAPLRSPGGSSNGSSASSASAGGAVGGDLLPSQLLRLGPGQTRDPNWQASRVSVRERNAAMFRNELMSDVRFLVGPKGPQQQAVPAHRYVLATGSSVFHAMFYGGLAAPPGQDIEIPDVEPAAFLVLLRYLYCDDITLEADTVLATLYAAKKYLVPHLARACVAYLETSLTARNACVLLSQSRLFEEPALAQRCWEIIDAQAALALSSDGFPDVDRPTLEAVLSRESLNTREALVFDAALAWAENRRECLGSALYLLRLPAMSLQEFADGARQSGVLTLRETADLFLHFAASQKPPVPFPVQARLGLPTRVCRRFQSCAYRSNQWRYRGRCDSVQFCADRRVFLAGFGLYGSSSGACEYRSRIELKRGGKALAQCDTRFHSDGSSSTFRVYFEHPVQIEADTYYTASAVLEGSELSYFGQEGMSEVSVGSVTFQFQSSSDSTNGTGVQGGQIPELVFYGAADPPECSL
;
A
#
# COMPACT_ATOMS: atom_id res chain seq x y z
N MET A 1 -31.47 3.06 -53.03
CA MET A 1 -31.51 1.62 -53.37
C MET A 1 -30.12 1.03 -53.20
N SER A 2 -30.06 -0.20 -52.69
CA SER A 2 -28.90 -1.13 -52.70
C SER A 2 -27.61 -0.73 -51.95
N ALA A 3 -26.95 -1.76 -51.42
CA ALA A 3 -25.76 -1.68 -50.58
C ALA A 3 -24.52 -2.31 -51.27
N ARG A 4 -23.33 -1.93 -50.80
CA ARG A 4 -22.08 -2.73 -50.76
C ARG A 4 -21.08 -1.96 -49.90
N ALA A 5 -20.83 -2.34 -48.64
CA ALA A 5 -20.08 -3.51 -48.19
C ALA A 5 -18.56 -3.36 -48.41
N THR A 6 -17.86 -2.78 -47.43
CA THR A 6 -16.40 -2.77 -47.34
C THR A 6 -15.99 -3.45 -46.04
N ARG A 7 -15.47 -4.68 -46.13
CA ARG A 7 -14.88 -5.39 -44.98
C ARG A 7 -13.67 -4.60 -44.46
N ARG A 8 -13.65 -4.28 -43.16
CA ARG A 8 -12.40 -4.16 -42.40
C ARG A 8 -12.31 -5.33 -41.44
N ARG A 9 -11.10 -5.88 -41.29
CA ARG A 9 -10.83 -7.02 -40.40
C ARG A 9 -11.08 -6.63 -38.95
N GLU A 10 -11.66 -7.57 -38.21
CA GLU A 10 -11.57 -7.60 -36.76
C GLU A 10 -10.13 -7.98 -36.39
N GLU A 11 -9.45 -7.10 -35.65
CA GLU A 11 -8.31 -7.50 -34.82
C GLU A 11 -8.82 -7.53 -33.37
N SER A 12 -9.12 -8.74 -32.90
CA SER A 12 -9.65 -8.98 -31.56
C SER A 12 -8.55 -8.75 -30.52
N ASN A 13 -8.48 -7.54 -29.97
CA ASN A 13 -7.58 -7.25 -28.85
C ASN A 13 -8.18 -7.81 -27.55
N ASN A 14 -8.06 -9.13 -27.39
CA ASN A 14 -8.66 -9.87 -26.29
C ASN A 14 -7.71 -9.85 -25.07
N SER A 15 -7.72 -8.76 -24.30
CA SER A 15 -7.03 -8.66 -23.02
C SER A 15 -7.75 -9.51 -21.98
N VAL A 16 -7.44 -10.81 -21.99
CA VAL A 16 -8.11 -11.84 -21.20
C VAL A 16 -7.73 -11.74 -19.72
N THR A 17 -8.58 -11.08 -18.92
CA THR A 17 -8.60 -11.17 -17.46
C THR A 17 -9.12 -12.55 -17.02
N THR A 18 -8.28 -13.59 -17.12
CA THR A 18 -8.57 -14.87 -16.45
C THR A 18 -8.05 -14.84 -15.03
N ALA A 19 -8.88 -14.38 -14.09
CA ALA A 19 -8.70 -14.73 -12.68
C ALA A 19 -8.93 -16.25 -12.51
N LYS A 20 -7.86 -17.04 -12.58
CA LYS A 20 -7.93 -18.48 -12.28
C LYS A 20 -8.01 -18.65 -10.76
N GLN A 21 -8.99 -19.42 -10.28
CA GLN A 21 -9.06 -19.82 -8.88
C GLN A 21 -7.79 -20.57 -8.47
N TRP A 22 -7.12 -20.06 -7.44
CA TRP A 22 -5.93 -20.67 -6.88
C TRP A 22 -6.29 -21.86 -5.98
N THR A 23 -5.66 -23.00 -6.21
CA THR A 23 -5.81 -24.19 -5.35
C THR A 23 -4.56 -24.35 -4.49
N PHE A 24 -4.65 -24.00 -3.20
CA PHE A 24 -3.58 -24.25 -2.24
C PHE A 24 -3.54 -25.74 -1.87
N TYR A 25 -2.46 -26.43 -2.24
CA TYR A 25 -2.18 -27.79 -1.74
C TYR A 25 -1.46 -27.71 -0.41
N GLY A 26 -2.14 -28.06 0.70
CA GLY A 26 -1.53 -27.89 2.02
C GLY A 26 -2.28 -28.46 3.22
N GLN A 27 -2.79 -29.70 3.16
CA GLN A 27 -3.07 -30.49 4.39
C GLN A 27 -3.34 -31.98 4.10
N GLN A 28 -2.62 -32.88 4.78
CA GLN A 28 -3.13 -34.19 5.22
C GLN A 28 -2.39 -34.64 6.51
N PRO A 29 -3.05 -35.40 7.41
CA PRO A 29 -2.49 -35.84 8.68
C PRO A 29 -1.65 -37.12 8.56
N GLY A 30 -0.84 -37.40 9.59
CA GLY A 30 0.13 -38.49 9.59
C GLY A 30 -0.40 -39.88 9.98
N SER A 31 0.48 -40.88 9.83
CA SER A 31 0.38 -42.22 10.41
C SER A 31 1.80 -42.76 10.66
N GLY A 32 1.96 -43.76 11.54
CA GLY A 32 3.27 -44.26 11.97
C GLY A 32 3.36 -45.79 12.07
N GLY A 33 4.59 -46.31 12.21
CA GLY A 33 4.91 -47.74 12.28
C GLY A 33 4.82 -48.48 10.93
N THR A 34 5.52 -49.58 10.67
CA THR A 34 6.45 -50.37 11.51
C THR A 34 7.41 -51.21 10.63
N GLN A 35 8.59 -51.52 11.19
CA GLN A 35 9.66 -52.49 10.85
C GLN A 35 9.57 -53.45 9.62
N SER A 36 10.74 -53.66 9.00
CA SER A 36 11.14 -54.67 7.98
C SER A 36 11.27 -56.12 8.51
N PRO A 37 11.52 -57.16 7.67
CA PRO A 37 12.92 -57.66 7.55
C PRO A 37 13.35 -58.41 6.22
N THR A 38 14.68 -58.39 5.93
CA THR A 38 15.61 -59.42 5.34
C THR A 38 15.16 -60.51 4.31
N SER A 39 15.95 -61.07 3.36
CA SER A 39 17.37 -60.99 2.88
C SER A 39 17.50 -61.75 1.50
N PRO A 40 18.61 -62.42 1.08
CA PRO A 40 19.83 -61.88 0.41
C PRO A 40 20.24 -62.58 -0.92
N THR A 41 21.14 -61.99 -1.75
CA THR A 41 22.07 -62.76 -2.64
C THR A 41 23.33 -61.97 -3.07
N LEU A 42 24.30 -62.66 -3.72
CA LEU A 42 25.76 -62.39 -3.76
C LEU A 42 26.29 -61.94 -5.19
N PRO A 43 27.60 -61.58 -5.35
CA PRO A 43 28.18 -60.79 -6.46
C PRO A 43 28.77 -61.71 -7.58
N PRO A 44 29.79 -61.40 -8.45
CA PRO A 44 30.66 -60.22 -8.70
C PRO A 44 30.59 -59.78 -10.20
N PRO A 45 31.58 -59.11 -10.91
CA PRO A 45 32.94 -58.68 -10.55
C PRO A 45 33.35 -57.24 -10.96
N GLN A 46 34.65 -56.95 -10.80
CA GLN A 46 35.36 -55.70 -11.15
C GLN A 46 36.01 -55.77 -12.54
N GLN A 47 36.29 -54.62 -13.17
CA GLN A 47 37.29 -54.50 -14.25
C GLN A 47 38.16 -53.24 -14.07
N HIS A 48 39.46 -53.38 -14.35
CA HIS A 48 40.47 -52.33 -14.25
C HIS A 48 40.56 -51.47 -15.54
N PRO A 49 40.95 -50.19 -15.45
CA PRO A 49 41.39 -49.40 -16.60
C PRO A 49 42.93 -49.38 -16.77
N PRO A 50 43.43 -49.32 -18.01
CA PRO A 50 44.79 -48.85 -18.33
C PRO A 50 44.74 -47.66 -19.34
N PRO A 51 45.86 -47.05 -19.75
CA PRO A 51 46.57 -46.03 -18.96
C PRO A 51 46.79 -44.69 -19.71
N SER A 52 47.24 -43.67 -18.98
CA SER A 52 47.54 -42.32 -19.49
C SER A 52 48.95 -42.19 -20.09
N ALA A 53 49.15 -41.30 -21.10
CA ALA A 53 50.38 -40.53 -21.44
C ALA A 53 50.41 -40.12 -22.95
N PRO A 54 51.23 -39.13 -23.40
CA PRO A 54 51.65 -37.88 -22.73
C PRO A 54 51.79 -36.63 -23.68
N LEU A 55 52.18 -35.49 -23.08
CA LEU A 55 53.06 -34.42 -23.63
C LEU A 55 52.68 -33.62 -24.91
N ARG A 56 52.52 -32.30 -24.74
CA ARG A 56 53.47 -31.32 -25.31
C ARG A 56 53.38 -29.90 -24.71
N SER A 57 54.54 -29.37 -24.32
CA SER A 57 54.86 -27.94 -24.11
C SER A 57 55.12 -27.26 -25.51
N PRO A 58 55.52 -25.96 -25.68
CA PRO A 58 56.39 -25.15 -24.79
C PRO A 58 56.11 -23.62 -24.71
N GLY A 59 56.97 -22.92 -23.95
CA GLY A 59 57.18 -21.47 -24.00
C GLY A 59 56.61 -20.72 -22.78
N GLY A 60 57.34 -19.84 -22.10
CA GLY A 60 58.74 -19.45 -22.26
C GLY A 60 58.98 -17.99 -21.82
N SER A 61 59.90 -17.78 -20.87
CA SER A 61 60.65 -16.53 -20.63
C SER A 61 59.85 -15.21 -20.54
N SER A 62 59.55 -14.73 -19.33
CA SER A 62 60.44 -13.88 -18.51
C SER A 62 60.78 -12.50 -19.09
N ASN A 63 60.25 -11.45 -18.48
CA ASN A 63 60.97 -10.19 -18.26
C ASN A 63 60.46 -9.56 -16.95
N GLY A 64 61.37 -8.96 -16.18
CA GLY A 64 61.11 -8.51 -14.81
C GLY A 64 61.22 -7.00 -14.62
N SER A 65 61.54 -6.62 -13.38
CA SER A 65 61.80 -5.27 -12.89
C SER A 65 60.56 -4.37 -12.72
N SER A 66 60.41 -3.52 -11.70
CA SER A 66 61.00 -3.42 -10.35
C SER A 66 60.40 -2.17 -9.66
N ALA A 67 60.59 -2.00 -8.35
CA ALA A 67 60.38 -0.74 -7.59
C ALA A 67 58.89 -0.35 -7.36
N SER A 68 58.34 -0.45 -6.13
CA SER A 68 58.44 0.49 -5.00
C SER A 68 57.62 1.79 -5.22
N SER A 69 56.86 2.37 -4.28
CA SER A 69 56.77 2.18 -2.82
C SER A 69 55.56 2.95 -2.25
N ALA A 70 55.09 2.56 -1.05
CA ALA A 70 54.25 3.36 -0.12
C ALA A 70 52.82 3.72 -0.59
N SER A 71 51.83 3.96 0.28
CA SER A 71 51.60 3.60 1.70
C SER A 71 50.12 3.93 2.05
N ALA A 72 49.69 3.60 3.27
CA ALA A 72 48.32 3.72 3.80
C ALA A 72 47.28 2.74 3.21
N GLY A 73 46.31 2.23 3.98
CA GLY A 73 46.01 2.49 5.38
C GLY A 73 44.51 2.65 5.60
N GLY A 74 43.82 1.56 5.94
CA GLY A 74 42.52 1.52 6.60
C GLY A 74 41.32 2.25 5.94
N ALA A 75 40.44 1.49 5.28
CA ALA A 75 38.99 1.70 5.35
C ALA A 75 38.31 0.32 5.35
N VAL A 76 37.74 -0.11 6.49
CA VAL A 76 36.29 -0.05 6.83
C VAL A 76 35.38 -0.57 5.71
N GLY A 77 34.51 -1.52 6.03
CA GLY A 77 33.57 -2.11 5.08
C GLY A 77 32.67 -1.06 4.44
N GLY A 78 32.72 -0.96 3.12
CA GLY A 78 31.73 -0.25 2.33
C GLY A 78 30.67 -1.23 1.87
N ASP A 79 29.43 -1.03 2.30
CA ASP A 79 28.28 -1.69 1.68
C ASP A 79 28.24 -1.35 0.19
N LEU A 80 28.24 -2.37 -0.65
CA LEU A 80 28.11 -2.19 -2.10
C LEU A 80 26.73 -1.61 -2.40
N LEU A 81 26.69 -0.54 -3.20
CA LEU A 81 25.44 0.07 -3.64
C LEU A 81 24.52 -1.00 -4.28
N PRO A 82 23.19 -0.98 -4.04
CA PRO A 82 22.27 -2.01 -4.55
C PRO A 82 22.38 -2.26 -6.06
N SER A 83 22.64 -1.21 -6.84
CA SER A 83 22.85 -1.28 -8.29
C SER A 83 24.12 -2.04 -8.73
N GLN A 84 25.09 -2.23 -7.85
CA GLN A 84 26.28 -3.06 -8.09
C GLN A 84 26.01 -4.54 -7.79
N LEU A 85 25.20 -4.84 -6.77
CA LEU A 85 24.78 -6.21 -6.44
C LEU A 85 23.75 -6.79 -7.43
N LEU A 86 23.12 -5.97 -8.27
CA LEU A 86 22.33 -6.43 -9.41
C LEU A 86 23.19 -6.87 -10.61
N ARG A 87 24.49 -6.53 -10.64
CA ARG A 87 25.45 -6.98 -11.67
C ARG A 87 26.12 -8.34 -11.35
N LEU A 88 25.64 -9.04 -10.32
CA LEU A 88 26.10 -10.37 -9.92
C LEU A 88 25.67 -11.43 -10.95
N GLY A 89 26.34 -11.46 -12.09
CA GLY A 89 26.17 -12.46 -13.15
C GLY A 89 27.16 -13.63 -13.07
N PRO A 90 27.09 -14.60 -14.02
CA PRO A 90 27.88 -15.84 -14.03
C PRO A 90 29.40 -15.66 -14.26
N GLY A 91 29.90 -14.42 -14.30
CA GLY A 91 31.34 -14.14 -14.39
C GLY A 91 32.11 -14.31 -13.08
N GLN A 92 31.41 -14.36 -11.93
CA GLN A 92 32.02 -14.32 -10.60
C GLN A 92 32.80 -15.58 -10.19
N THR A 93 32.45 -16.73 -10.76
CA THR A 93 33.01 -18.04 -10.39
C THR A 93 33.93 -18.60 -11.47
N ARG A 94 34.49 -17.71 -12.31
CA ARG A 94 35.45 -18.06 -13.38
C ARG A 94 36.84 -18.38 -12.85
N ASP A 95 37.23 -17.78 -11.72
CA ASP A 95 38.42 -18.15 -10.97
C ASP A 95 38.16 -19.48 -10.24
N PRO A 96 38.98 -20.54 -10.43
CA PRO A 96 38.84 -21.80 -9.68
C PRO A 96 38.87 -21.64 -8.15
N ASN A 97 39.43 -20.55 -7.63
CA ASN A 97 39.53 -20.24 -6.20
C ASN A 97 38.63 -19.05 -5.78
N TRP A 98 37.56 -18.77 -6.55
CA TRP A 98 36.66 -17.63 -6.30
C TRP A 98 36.14 -17.55 -4.86
N GLN A 99 35.98 -18.69 -4.18
CA GLN A 99 35.48 -18.78 -2.80
C GLN A 99 36.40 -18.08 -1.80
N ALA A 100 37.72 -18.05 -2.04
CA ALA A 100 38.69 -17.41 -1.15
C ALA A 100 38.53 -15.89 -1.09
N SER A 101 37.90 -15.27 -2.10
CA SER A 101 37.60 -13.84 -2.15
C SER A 101 36.31 -13.44 -1.40
N ARG A 102 35.56 -14.42 -0.86
CA ARG A 102 34.23 -14.21 -0.25
C ARG A 102 34.28 -14.56 1.23
N VAL A 103 34.02 -13.57 2.08
CA VAL A 103 34.25 -13.67 3.52
C VAL A 103 33.18 -14.54 4.18
N SER A 104 31.90 -14.26 3.89
CA SER A 104 30.76 -14.95 4.46
C SER A 104 30.18 -16.08 3.59
N VAL A 105 29.40 -16.97 4.22
CA VAL A 105 28.56 -17.95 3.49
C VAL A 105 27.52 -17.24 2.60
N ARG A 106 26.97 -16.12 3.08
CA ARG A 106 26.03 -15.27 2.32
C ARG A 106 26.65 -14.78 1.01
N GLU A 107 27.86 -14.25 1.03
CA GLU A 107 28.58 -13.80 -0.18
C GLU A 107 28.93 -14.95 -1.14
N ARG A 108 29.23 -16.14 -0.60
CA ARG A 108 29.51 -17.33 -1.40
C ARG A 108 28.25 -17.82 -2.11
N ASN A 109 27.13 -17.90 -1.41
CA ASN A 109 25.84 -18.24 -2.02
C ASN A 109 25.38 -17.15 -3.00
N ALA A 110 25.57 -15.87 -2.70
CA ALA A 110 25.25 -14.77 -3.63
C ALA A 110 26.01 -14.88 -4.98
N ALA A 111 27.19 -15.49 -5.02
CA ALA A 111 27.92 -15.80 -6.25
C ALA A 111 27.32 -16.99 -7.05
N MET A 112 26.52 -17.84 -6.41
CA MET A 112 25.85 -18.99 -7.02
C MET A 112 24.44 -18.66 -7.54
N PHE A 113 23.92 -17.46 -7.26
CA PHE A 113 22.66 -16.97 -7.81
C PHE A 113 22.71 -16.92 -9.34
N ARG A 114 21.76 -17.58 -10.01
CA ARG A 114 21.70 -17.72 -11.49
C ARG A 114 22.97 -18.31 -12.13
N ASN A 115 23.71 -19.13 -11.39
CA ASN A 115 24.94 -19.74 -11.86
C ASN A 115 24.69 -21.18 -12.35
N GLU A 116 25.31 -21.56 -13.47
CA GLU A 116 25.27 -22.94 -14.00
C GLU A 116 26.33 -23.84 -13.34
N LEU A 117 27.38 -23.27 -12.74
CA LEU A 117 28.35 -24.02 -11.96
C LEU A 117 27.61 -24.72 -10.81
N MET A 118 27.72 -26.05 -10.72
CA MET A 118 27.08 -26.89 -9.69
C MET A 118 25.54 -26.90 -9.69
N SER A 119 24.86 -26.31 -10.66
CA SER A 119 23.39 -26.35 -10.72
C SER A 119 22.87 -27.76 -11.02
N ASP A 120 21.94 -28.25 -10.20
CA ASP A 120 21.35 -29.60 -10.26
C ASP A 120 19.82 -29.58 -10.53
N VAL A 121 19.28 -28.38 -10.79
CA VAL A 121 17.90 -28.16 -11.25
C VAL A 121 17.82 -26.91 -12.15
N ARG A 122 16.92 -26.93 -13.12
CA ARG A 122 16.56 -25.78 -13.96
C ARG A 122 15.05 -25.57 -13.93
N PHE A 123 14.64 -24.30 -13.85
CA PHE A 123 13.25 -23.90 -13.93
C PHE A 123 12.94 -23.24 -15.27
N LEU A 124 11.74 -23.45 -15.79
CA LEU A 124 11.19 -22.79 -16.97
C LEU A 124 10.04 -21.88 -16.51
N VAL A 125 10.40 -20.64 -16.15
CA VAL A 125 9.54 -19.69 -15.42
C VAL A 125 8.80 -18.77 -16.39
N GLY A 126 7.53 -18.48 -16.10
CA GLY A 126 6.66 -17.65 -16.93
C GLY A 126 5.85 -18.45 -17.94
N PRO A 127 4.85 -17.82 -18.59
CA PRO A 127 3.92 -18.50 -19.49
C PRO A 127 4.64 -19.11 -20.69
N LYS A 128 4.19 -20.30 -21.13
CA LYS A 128 4.80 -21.01 -22.26
C LYS A 128 4.78 -20.14 -23.52
N GLY A 129 5.97 -19.83 -24.05
CA GLY A 129 6.15 -18.91 -25.17
C GLY A 129 7.47 -18.14 -25.08
N PRO A 130 7.63 -17.07 -25.87
CA PRO A 130 8.90 -16.34 -25.99
C PRO A 130 9.32 -15.57 -24.72
N GLN A 131 8.44 -15.44 -23.72
CA GLN A 131 8.75 -14.82 -22.43
C GLN A 131 9.13 -15.83 -21.34
N GLN A 132 9.10 -17.13 -21.63
CA GLN A 132 9.52 -18.16 -20.67
C GLN A 132 11.04 -18.10 -20.46
N GLN A 133 11.50 -17.98 -19.21
CA GLN A 133 12.91 -17.89 -18.87
C GLN A 133 13.42 -19.18 -18.23
N ALA A 134 14.51 -19.71 -18.79
CA ALA A 134 15.31 -20.76 -18.17
C ALA A 134 16.17 -20.19 -17.03
N VAL A 135 16.03 -20.74 -15.82
CA VAL A 135 16.76 -20.30 -14.63
C VAL A 135 17.46 -21.50 -13.97
N PRO A 136 18.81 -21.57 -13.97
CA PRO A 136 19.56 -22.60 -13.25
C PRO A 136 19.56 -22.33 -11.74
N ALA A 137 19.48 -23.39 -10.93
CA ALA A 137 19.47 -23.30 -9.48
C ALA A 137 20.01 -24.58 -8.80
N HIS A 138 20.01 -24.57 -7.47
CA HIS A 138 20.60 -25.58 -6.60
C HIS A 138 19.53 -26.13 -5.63
N ARG A 139 19.23 -27.44 -5.70
CA ARG A 139 18.17 -28.11 -4.94
C ARG A 139 18.35 -27.95 -3.42
N TYR A 140 19.59 -28.10 -2.93
CA TYR A 140 19.91 -27.97 -1.51
C TYR A 140 19.55 -26.58 -0.96
N VAL A 141 20.04 -25.51 -1.59
CA VAL A 141 19.80 -24.11 -1.16
C VAL A 141 18.30 -23.84 -1.10
N LEU A 142 17.58 -24.17 -2.16
CA LEU A 142 16.14 -23.99 -2.26
C LEU A 142 15.36 -24.79 -1.22
N ALA A 143 15.71 -26.06 -0.99
CA ALA A 143 15.05 -26.91 0.00
C ALA A 143 15.32 -26.45 1.45
N THR A 144 16.48 -25.85 1.74
CA THR A 144 16.74 -25.28 3.08
C THR A 144 15.91 -24.04 3.37
N GLY A 145 15.54 -23.26 2.34
CA GLY A 145 14.76 -22.02 2.49
C GLY A 145 13.25 -22.17 2.23
N SER A 146 12.77 -23.33 1.79
CA SER A 146 11.36 -23.58 1.46
C SER A 146 10.98 -25.06 1.63
N SER A 147 9.93 -25.29 2.43
CA SER A 147 9.31 -26.62 2.56
C SER A 147 8.68 -27.13 1.26
N VAL A 148 8.23 -26.23 0.39
CA VAL A 148 7.68 -26.57 -0.94
C VAL A 148 8.78 -27.08 -1.86
N PHE A 149 9.93 -26.40 -1.93
CA PHE A 149 11.08 -26.92 -2.68
C PHE A 149 11.65 -28.19 -2.07
N HIS A 150 11.68 -28.32 -0.73
CA HIS A 150 12.05 -29.58 -0.08
C HIS A 150 11.13 -30.74 -0.52
N ALA A 151 9.81 -30.57 -0.48
CA ALA A 151 8.86 -31.59 -0.93
C ALA A 151 9.00 -31.91 -2.43
N MET A 152 9.23 -30.88 -3.26
CA MET A 152 9.44 -31.01 -4.71
C MET A 152 10.70 -31.82 -5.08
N PHE A 153 11.75 -31.74 -4.25
CA PHE A 153 13.06 -32.36 -4.54
C PHE A 153 13.37 -33.63 -3.76
N TYR A 154 12.79 -33.80 -2.58
CA TYR A 154 13.11 -34.88 -1.63
C TYR A 154 11.85 -35.57 -1.06
N GLY A 155 10.64 -35.15 -1.48
CA GLY A 155 9.40 -35.84 -1.15
C GLY A 155 9.18 -37.13 -1.96
N GLY A 156 8.19 -37.93 -1.55
CA GLY A 156 7.91 -39.25 -2.16
C GLY A 156 7.44 -39.25 -3.62
N LEU A 157 7.22 -38.08 -4.22
CA LEU A 157 6.86 -37.88 -5.64
C LEU A 157 7.83 -36.90 -6.34
N ALA A 158 9.06 -36.76 -5.82
CA ALA A 158 10.04 -35.83 -6.37
C ALA A 158 10.37 -36.12 -7.84
N ALA A 159 10.54 -35.06 -8.64
CA ALA A 159 10.86 -35.18 -10.06
C ALA A 159 12.23 -35.86 -10.27
N PRO A 160 12.37 -36.70 -11.32
CA PRO A 160 13.65 -37.32 -11.68
C PRO A 160 14.78 -36.29 -11.83
N PRO A 161 16.03 -36.64 -11.45
CA PRO A 161 17.19 -35.77 -11.70
C PRO A 161 17.32 -35.41 -13.17
N GLY A 162 17.59 -34.14 -13.47
CA GLY A 162 17.79 -33.64 -14.84
C GLY A 162 16.51 -33.26 -15.61
N GLN A 163 15.32 -33.38 -15.02
CA GLN A 163 14.10 -32.82 -15.61
C GLN A 163 13.96 -31.32 -15.27
N ASP A 164 13.72 -30.50 -16.30
CA ASP A 164 13.38 -29.08 -16.16
C ASP A 164 11.98 -28.91 -15.52
N ILE A 165 11.84 -27.96 -14.60
CA ILE A 165 10.60 -27.73 -13.83
C ILE A 165 9.86 -26.50 -14.34
N GLU A 166 8.66 -26.69 -14.88
CA GLU A 166 7.82 -25.60 -15.38
C GLU A 166 7.14 -24.82 -14.24
N ILE A 167 7.21 -23.48 -14.30
CA ILE A 167 6.49 -22.57 -13.40
C ILE A 167 5.75 -21.54 -14.27
N PRO A 168 4.60 -21.89 -14.87
CA PRO A 168 3.92 -21.08 -15.88
C PRO A 168 3.15 -19.88 -15.31
N ASP A 169 2.98 -19.82 -13.99
CA ASP A 169 2.09 -18.94 -13.24
C ASP A 169 2.84 -17.97 -12.30
N VAL A 170 4.16 -17.91 -12.40
CA VAL A 170 5.01 -16.92 -11.71
C VAL A 170 5.81 -16.15 -12.75
N GLU A 171 5.86 -14.83 -12.62
CA GLU A 171 6.68 -13.99 -13.48
C GLU A 171 8.18 -14.20 -13.22
N PRO A 172 9.04 -14.21 -14.26
CA PRO A 172 10.47 -14.40 -14.09
C PRO A 172 11.12 -13.40 -13.12
N ALA A 173 10.71 -12.13 -13.13
CA ALA A 173 11.23 -11.11 -12.22
C ALA A 173 10.97 -11.45 -10.75
N ALA A 174 9.72 -11.77 -10.41
CA ALA A 174 9.30 -12.17 -9.06
C ALA A 174 10.00 -13.46 -8.59
N PHE A 175 10.15 -14.44 -9.48
CA PHE A 175 10.90 -15.67 -9.16
C PHE A 175 12.38 -15.38 -8.90
N LEU A 176 12.99 -14.44 -9.62
CA LEU A 176 14.38 -14.05 -9.38
C LEU A 176 14.56 -13.30 -8.05
N VAL A 177 13.59 -12.50 -7.60
CA VAL A 177 13.61 -11.89 -6.25
C VAL A 177 13.50 -12.98 -5.17
N LEU A 178 12.55 -13.91 -5.31
CA LEU A 178 12.43 -15.08 -4.44
C LEU A 178 13.74 -15.90 -4.37
N LEU A 179 14.32 -16.21 -5.54
CA LEU A 179 15.55 -16.98 -5.65
C LEU A 179 16.74 -16.25 -5.02
N ARG A 180 16.84 -14.93 -5.20
CA ARG A 180 17.90 -14.11 -4.59
C ARG A 180 17.80 -14.12 -3.06
N TYR A 181 16.59 -13.95 -2.53
CA TYR A 181 16.34 -14.07 -1.10
C TYR A 181 16.77 -15.44 -0.56
N LEU A 182 16.39 -16.53 -1.21
CA LEU A 182 16.72 -17.90 -0.76
C LEU A 182 18.23 -18.21 -0.78
N TYR A 183 19.04 -17.47 -1.54
CA TYR A 183 20.49 -17.67 -1.59
C TYR A 183 21.22 -16.82 -0.55
N CYS A 184 20.79 -15.57 -0.32
CA CYS A 184 21.57 -14.61 0.44
C CYS A 184 20.77 -13.62 1.31
N ASP A 185 19.51 -13.93 1.63
CA ASP A 185 18.52 -13.09 2.33
C ASP A 185 18.53 -11.61 1.91
N ASP A 186 18.77 -11.33 0.63
CA ASP A 186 18.70 -10.00 0.06
C ASP A 186 17.30 -9.76 -0.51
N ILE A 187 16.67 -8.67 -0.06
CA ILE A 187 15.30 -8.28 -0.42
C ILE A 187 15.38 -6.93 -1.14
N THR A 188 15.31 -6.97 -2.46
CA THR A 188 15.11 -5.79 -3.31
C THR A 188 13.70 -5.88 -3.89
N LEU A 189 12.83 -4.94 -3.53
CA LEU A 189 11.42 -4.90 -3.97
C LEU A 189 11.18 -3.64 -4.81
N GLU A 190 10.40 -3.81 -5.87
CA GLU A 190 10.00 -2.75 -6.80
C GLU A 190 8.48 -2.73 -6.92
N ALA A 191 7.89 -1.55 -7.14
CA ALA A 191 6.44 -1.37 -7.16
C ALA A 191 5.73 -2.28 -8.18
N ASP A 192 6.36 -2.48 -9.35
CA ASP A 192 5.79 -3.27 -10.44
C ASP A 192 5.85 -4.80 -10.15
N THR A 193 6.78 -5.26 -9.31
CA THR A 193 7.05 -6.69 -9.09
C THR A 193 6.64 -7.19 -7.70
N VAL A 194 6.32 -6.31 -6.75
CA VAL A 194 6.07 -6.70 -5.34
C VAL A 194 4.83 -7.60 -5.17
N LEU A 195 3.77 -7.42 -5.96
CA LEU A 195 2.57 -8.28 -5.90
C LEU A 195 2.85 -9.69 -6.44
N ALA A 196 3.55 -9.80 -7.57
CA ALA A 196 4.00 -11.09 -8.11
C ALA A 196 5.03 -11.77 -7.18
N THR A 197 5.85 -10.98 -6.48
CA THR A 197 6.81 -11.47 -5.48
C THR A 197 6.10 -11.97 -4.22
N LEU A 198 5.06 -11.27 -3.75
CA LEU A 198 4.20 -11.73 -2.66
C LEU A 198 3.50 -13.05 -3.01
N TYR A 199 2.98 -13.16 -4.24
CA TYR A 199 2.43 -14.40 -4.77
C TYR A 199 3.44 -15.54 -4.69
N ALA A 200 4.64 -15.35 -5.24
CA ALA A 200 5.70 -16.35 -5.24
C ALA A 200 6.14 -16.72 -3.81
N ALA A 201 6.30 -15.73 -2.93
CA ALA A 201 6.67 -15.95 -1.52
C ALA A 201 5.62 -16.77 -0.76
N LYS A 202 4.32 -16.52 -0.98
CA LYS A 202 3.24 -17.34 -0.41
C LYS A 202 3.21 -18.74 -1.04
N LYS A 203 3.27 -18.85 -2.37
CA LYS A 203 3.28 -20.12 -3.10
C LYS A 203 4.38 -21.07 -2.65
N TYR A 204 5.58 -20.55 -2.40
CA TYR A 204 6.75 -21.34 -1.96
C TYR A 204 6.98 -21.31 -0.44
N LEU A 205 6.01 -20.82 0.34
CA LEU A 205 6.05 -20.77 1.81
C LEU A 205 7.34 -20.12 2.37
N VAL A 206 7.65 -18.91 1.90
CA VAL A 206 8.79 -18.08 2.34
C VAL A 206 8.25 -16.87 3.12
N PRO A 207 7.87 -17.05 4.41
CA PRO A 207 7.05 -16.07 5.13
C PRO A 207 7.78 -14.75 5.46
N HIS A 208 9.11 -14.76 5.52
CA HIS A 208 9.91 -13.55 5.75
C HIS A 208 9.85 -12.61 4.54
N LEU A 209 10.01 -13.15 3.32
CA LEU A 209 9.85 -12.39 2.08
C LEU A 209 8.40 -11.93 1.90
N ALA A 210 7.42 -12.77 2.21
CA ALA A 210 6.01 -12.37 2.15
C ALA A 210 5.70 -11.18 3.07
N ARG A 211 6.16 -11.19 4.34
CA ARG A 211 6.02 -10.06 5.25
C ARG A 211 6.72 -8.79 4.75
N ALA A 212 7.90 -8.92 4.15
CA ALA A 212 8.60 -7.77 3.57
C ALA A 212 7.83 -7.16 2.38
N CYS A 213 7.19 -8.00 1.55
CA CYS A 213 6.31 -7.53 0.47
C CYS A 213 5.06 -6.81 1.01
N VAL A 214 4.42 -7.35 2.06
CA VAL A 214 3.27 -6.69 2.71
C VAL A 214 3.69 -5.34 3.33
N ALA A 215 4.82 -5.27 4.03
CA ALA A 215 5.31 -4.02 4.61
C ALA A 215 5.66 -2.96 3.53
N TYR A 216 6.19 -3.38 2.38
CA TYR A 216 6.41 -2.50 1.23
C TYR A 216 5.09 -1.98 0.66
N LEU A 217 4.08 -2.85 0.54
CA LEU A 217 2.74 -2.46 0.10
C LEU A 217 2.06 -1.50 1.08
N GLU A 218 2.14 -1.73 2.39
CA GLU A 218 1.59 -0.84 3.42
C GLU A 218 2.27 0.55 3.46
N THR A 219 3.56 0.63 3.15
CA THR A 219 4.32 1.90 3.12
C THR A 219 4.16 2.68 1.82
N SER A 220 3.79 2.01 0.72
CA SER A 220 3.48 2.63 -0.58
C SER A 220 1.97 2.84 -0.82
N LEU A 221 1.14 2.54 0.18
CA LEU A 221 -0.31 2.66 0.10
C LEU A 221 -0.79 4.10 0.26
N THR A 222 -1.63 4.52 -0.69
CA THR A 222 -2.22 5.86 -0.83
C THR A 222 -3.67 5.73 -1.28
N ALA A 223 -4.48 6.80 -1.22
CA ALA A 223 -5.83 6.75 -1.78
C ALA A 223 -5.86 6.29 -3.25
N ARG A 224 -4.88 6.69 -4.06
CA ARG A 224 -4.84 6.43 -5.51
C ARG A 224 -4.60 4.97 -5.90
N ASN A 225 -4.01 4.15 -5.02
CA ASN A 225 -3.80 2.72 -5.27
C ASN A 225 -4.60 1.81 -4.31
N ALA A 226 -5.28 2.37 -3.30
CA ALA A 226 -5.98 1.58 -2.28
C ALA A 226 -7.11 0.69 -2.84
N CYS A 227 -7.88 1.16 -3.82
CA CYS A 227 -8.97 0.35 -4.40
C CYS A 227 -8.44 -0.86 -5.19
N VAL A 228 -7.38 -0.67 -5.98
CA VAL A 228 -6.69 -1.77 -6.69
C VAL A 228 -6.05 -2.71 -5.67
N LEU A 229 -5.33 -2.19 -4.67
CA LEU A 229 -4.66 -3.02 -3.69
C LEU A 229 -5.63 -3.80 -2.80
N LEU A 230 -6.82 -3.26 -2.50
CA LEU A 230 -7.90 -3.95 -1.79
C LEU A 230 -8.43 -5.15 -2.59
N SER A 231 -8.58 -5.00 -3.92
CA SER A 231 -8.96 -6.10 -4.80
C SER A 231 -7.91 -7.23 -4.74
N GLN A 232 -6.63 -6.86 -4.81
CA GLN A 232 -5.52 -7.81 -4.74
C GLN A 232 -5.30 -8.41 -3.33
N SER A 233 -5.51 -7.67 -2.25
CA SER A 233 -5.26 -8.15 -0.88
C SER A 233 -6.22 -9.26 -0.46
N ARG A 234 -7.43 -9.30 -1.07
CA ARG A 234 -8.37 -10.42 -0.94
C ARG A 234 -7.82 -11.70 -1.58
N LEU A 235 -7.17 -11.58 -2.74
CA LEU A 235 -6.51 -12.69 -3.43
C LEU A 235 -5.37 -13.31 -2.61
N PHE A 236 -4.70 -12.50 -1.80
CA PHE A 236 -3.57 -12.91 -0.96
C PHE A 236 -3.95 -13.31 0.47
N GLU A 237 -5.23 -13.23 0.86
CA GLU A 237 -5.68 -13.47 2.24
C GLU A 237 -4.91 -12.61 3.27
N GLU A 238 -4.70 -11.33 2.96
CA GLU A 238 -4.03 -10.37 3.87
C GLU A 238 -5.07 -9.42 4.51
N PRO A 239 -5.73 -9.81 5.62
CA PRO A 239 -6.81 -9.03 6.22
C PRO A 239 -6.33 -7.70 6.82
N ALA A 240 -5.08 -7.65 7.33
CA ALA A 240 -4.49 -6.42 7.85
C ALA A 240 -4.28 -5.39 6.72
N LEU A 241 -3.74 -5.82 5.57
CA LEU A 241 -3.59 -4.97 4.39
C LEU A 241 -4.96 -4.53 3.83
N ALA A 242 -5.94 -5.43 3.79
CA ALA A 242 -7.30 -5.10 3.36
C ALA A 242 -7.95 -4.03 4.27
N GLN A 243 -7.82 -4.17 5.59
CA GLN A 243 -8.27 -3.19 6.57
C GLN A 243 -7.53 -1.85 6.40
N ARG A 244 -6.22 -1.88 6.16
CA ARG A 244 -5.41 -0.68 5.89
C ARG A 244 -5.86 0.05 4.62
N CYS A 245 -6.22 -0.68 3.56
CA CYS A 245 -6.80 -0.11 2.36
C CYS A 245 -8.16 0.54 2.67
N TRP A 246 -9.02 -0.14 3.44
CA TRP A 246 -10.34 0.38 3.82
C TRP A 246 -10.28 1.68 4.61
N GLU A 247 -9.36 1.82 5.57
CA GLU A 247 -9.22 3.06 6.34
C GLU A 247 -8.84 4.26 5.48
N ILE A 248 -8.01 4.05 4.46
CA ILE A 248 -7.62 5.08 3.49
C ILE A 248 -8.78 5.38 2.51
N ILE A 249 -9.45 4.34 2.01
CA ILE A 249 -10.63 4.49 1.14
C ILE A 249 -11.75 5.25 1.87
N ASP A 250 -11.99 4.97 3.15
CA ASP A 250 -13.02 5.68 3.91
C ASP A 250 -12.65 7.14 4.15
N ALA A 251 -11.42 7.41 4.62
CA ALA A 251 -11.00 8.77 4.97
C ALA A 251 -10.79 9.68 3.77
N GLN A 252 -10.33 9.12 2.64
CA GLN A 252 -9.96 9.83 1.42
C GLN A 252 -10.77 9.35 0.20
N ALA A 253 -12.03 8.98 0.41
CA ALA A 253 -12.91 8.37 -0.59
C ALA A 253 -12.94 9.13 -1.93
N ALA A 254 -13.01 10.47 -1.91
CA ALA A 254 -12.97 11.28 -3.12
C ALA A 254 -11.72 11.04 -3.99
N LEU A 255 -10.54 10.88 -3.38
CA LEU A 255 -9.28 10.62 -4.08
C LEU A 255 -9.13 9.16 -4.52
N ALA A 256 -9.74 8.22 -3.79
CA ALA A 256 -9.68 6.80 -4.11
C ALA A 256 -10.63 6.43 -5.27
N LEU A 257 -11.83 7.01 -5.27
CA LEU A 257 -12.86 6.82 -6.30
C LEU A 257 -12.53 7.53 -7.63
N SER A 258 -11.76 8.62 -7.58
CA SER A 258 -11.27 9.35 -8.77
C SER A 258 -9.91 8.87 -9.28
N SER A 259 -9.42 7.73 -8.78
CA SER A 259 -8.12 7.19 -9.20
C SER A 259 -8.19 6.49 -10.57
N ASP A 260 -7.13 6.62 -11.36
CA ASP A 260 -7.05 6.03 -12.70
C ASP A 260 -7.20 4.50 -12.71
N GLY A 261 -6.87 3.84 -11.58
CA GLY A 261 -7.03 2.39 -11.40
C GLY A 261 -8.37 1.96 -10.78
N PHE A 262 -9.27 2.88 -10.43
CA PHE A 262 -10.60 2.51 -9.94
C PHE A 262 -11.43 1.72 -10.98
N PRO A 263 -11.40 2.05 -12.29
CA PRO A 263 -12.10 1.27 -13.30
C PRO A 263 -11.62 -0.19 -13.43
N ASP A 264 -10.39 -0.50 -13.03
CA ASP A 264 -9.80 -1.83 -13.15
C ASP A 264 -10.16 -2.80 -12.00
N VAL A 265 -10.90 -2.35 -10.97
CA VAL A 265 -11.25 -3.22 -9.82
C VAL A 265 -12.27 -4.30 -10.20
N ASP A 266 -12.22 -5.44 -9.50
CA ASP A 266 -13.21 -6.50 -9.68
C ASP A 266 -14.59 -6.10 -9.12
N ARG A 267 -15.67 -6.64 -9.71
CA ARG A 267 -17.06 -6.40 -9.26
C ARG A 267 -17.27 -6.61 -7.75
N PRO A 268 -16.76 -7.67 -7.09
CA PRO A 268 -16.85 -7.82 -5.64
C PRO A 268 -16.18 -6.70 -4.83
N THR A 269 -15.19 -6.00 -5.39
CA THR A 269 -14.60 -4.80 -4.77
C THR A 269 -15.47 -3.57 -5.02
N LEU A 270 -15.95 -3.37 -6.25
CA LEU A 270 -16.93 -2.32 -6.57
C LEU A 270 -18.16 -2.39 -5.65
N GLU A 271 -18.83 -3.54 -5.58
CA GLU A 271 -20.05 -3.71 -4.79
C GLU A 271 -19.78 -3.50 -3.28
N ALA A 272 -18.62 -3.93 -2.78
CA ALA A 272 -18.19 -3.68 -1.42
C ALA A 272 -17.91 -2.18 -1.14
N VAL A 273 -17.40 -1.43 -2.11
CA VAL A 273 -17.22 0.03 -2.01
C VAL A 273 -18.58 0.74 -2.07
N LEU A 274 -19.42 0.44 -3.06
CA LEU A 274 -20.72 1.10 -3.26
C LEU A 274 -21.70 0.84 -2.11
N SER A 275 -21.63 -0.30 -1.44
CA SER A 275 -22.46 -0.61 -0.26
C SER A 275 -21.98 0.07 1.05
N ARG A 276 -20.76 0.61 1.09
CA ARG A 276 -20.09 1.02 2.34
C ARG A 276 -20.63 2.33 2.93
N GLU A 277 -21.06 2.28 4.20
CA GLU A 277 -21.57 3.44 4.94
C GLU A 277 -20.49 4.48 5.29
N SER A 278 -19.25 4.05 5.49
CA SER A 278 -18.18 4.87 6.07
C SER A 278 -17.41 5.75 5.07
N LEU A 279 -17.77 5.72 3.78
CA LEU A 279 -17.12 6.56 2.76
C LEU A 279 -17.32 8.06 3.05
N ASN A 280 -16.22 8.77 3.34
CA ASN A 280 -16.23 10.21 3.61
C ASN A 280 -16.23 11.03 2.30
N THR A 281 -17.34 10.98 1.54
CA THR A 281 -17.49 11.70 0.27
C THR A 281 -18.96 11.97 -0.08
N ARG A 282 -19.20 12.82 -1.09
CA ARG A 282 -20.53 13.09 -1.67
C ARG A 282 -20.95 11.95 -2.59
N GLU A 283 -22.24 11.61 -2.62
CA GLU A 283 -22.76 10.54 -3.47
C GLU A 283 -22.58 10.82 -4.97
N ALA A 284 -22.52 12.09 -5.38
CA ALA A 284 -22.17 12.48 -6.75
C ALA A 284 -20.87 11.82 -7.23
N LEU A 285 -19.81 11.86 -6.41
CA LEU A 285 -18.51 11.26 -6.75
C LEU A 285 -18.54 9.73 -6.71
N VAL A 286 -19.40 9.13 -5.88
CA VAL A 286 -19.62 7.67 -5.85
C VAL A 286 -20.31 7.21 -7.13
N PHE A 287 -21.28 7.99 -7.61
CA PHE A 287 -21.96 7.76 -8.87
C PHE A 287 -21.03 7.92 -10.08
N ASP A 288 -20.26 9.00 -10.15
CA ASP A 288 -19.31 9.25 -11.24
C ASP A 288 -18.26 8.13 -11.34
N ALA A 289 -17.75 7.64 -10.21
CA ALA A 289 -16.80 6.53 -10.17
C ALA A 289 -17.44 5.19 -10.62
N ALA A 290 -18.69 4.93 -10.22
CA ALA A 290 -19.43 3.75 -10.69
C ALA A 290 -19.68 3.82 -12.22
N LEU A 291 -19.98 4.99 -12.76
CA LEU A 291 -20.10 5.20 -14.20
C LEU A 291 -18.78 4.99 -14.94
N ALA A 292 -17.67 5.52 -14.41
CA ALA A 292 -16.34 5.34 -15.00
C ALA A 292 -15.96 3.86 -15.08
N TRP A 293 -16.16 3.10 -13.99
CA TRP A 293 -15.97 1.64 -13.95
C TRP A 293 -16.85 0.89 -14.96
N ALA A 294 -18.08 1.35 -15.19
CA ALA A 294 -19.02 0.73 -16.10
C ALA A 294 -18.93 1.23 -17.56
N GLU A 295 -17.97 2.10 -17.91
CA GLU A 295 -17.91 2.83 -19.18
C GLU A 295 -19.25 3.53 -19.57
N ASN A 296 -19.99 4.04 -18.59
CA ASN A 296 -21.35 4.58 -18.72
C ASN A 296 -22.42 3.57 -19.21
N ARG A 297 -22.17 2.25 -19.11
CA ARG A 297 -23.10 1.21 -19.56
C ARG A 297 -23.90 0.64 -18.39
N ARG A 298 -25.22 0.85 -18.37
CA ARG A 298 -26.13 0.31 -17.33
C ARG A 298 -26.00 -1.20 -17.15
N GLU A 299 -25.86 -1.94 -18.25
CA GLU A 299 -25.70 -3.40 -18.27
C GLU A 299 -24.45 -3.85 -17.50
N CYS A 300 -23.35 -3.08 -17.60
CA CYS A 300 -22.12 -3.35 -16.87
C CYS A 300 -22.30 -3.14 -15.35
N LEU A 301 -23.11 -2.17 -14.90
CA LEU A 301 -23.42 -2.05 -13.47
C LEU A 301 -24.28 -3.22 -12.96
N GLY A 302 -25.36 -3.56 -13.67
CA GLY A 302 -26.30 -4.59 -13.25
C GLY A 302 -26.93 -4.25 -11.88
N SER A 303 -26.86 -5.18 -10.93
CA SER A 303 -27.35 -5.01 -9.55
C SER A 303 -26.63 -3.89 -8.79
N ALA A 304 -25.35 -3.61 -9.10
CA ALA A 304 -24.55 -2.62 -8.39
C ALA A 304 -25.09 -1.19 -8.52
N LEU A 305 -25.87 -0.89 -9.58
CA LEU A 305 -26.56 0.38 -9.77
C LEU A 305 -27.47 0.74 -8.57
N TYR A 306 -28.12 -0.26 -7.97
CA TYR A 306 -29.06 -0.07 -6.87
C TYR A 306 -28.39 0.08 -5.49
N LEU A 307 -27.04 0.05 -5.44
CA LEU A 307 -26.26 0.42 -4.26
C LEU A 307 -25.99 1.94 -4.19
N LEU A 308 -26.21 2.67 -5.30
CA LEU A 308 -26.03 4.12 -5.39
C LEU A 308 -27.21 4.86 -4.76
N ARG A 309 -26.90 5.88 -3.96
CA ARG A 309 -27.89 6.61 -3.14
C ARG A 309 -28.35 7.88 -3.83
N LEU A 310 -28.79 7.76 -5.08
CA LEU A 310 -29.21 8.90 -5.92
C LEU A 310 -30.16 9.90 -5.21
N PRO A 311 -31.15 9.47 -4.39
CA PRO A 311 -32.02 10.38 -3.64
C PRO A 311 -31.33 11.20 -2.54
N ALA A 312 -30.11 10.82 -2.13
CA ALA A 312 -29.28 11.51 -1.15
C ALA A 312 -28.33 12.55 -1.76
N MET A 313 -28.29 12.68 -3.10
CA MET A 313 -27.67 13.81 -3.78
C MET A 313 -28.48 15.09 -3.58
N SER A 314 -27.90 16.26 -3.87
CA SER A 314 -28.71 17.45 -4.15
C SER A 314 -29.44 17.32 -5.49
N LEU A 315 -30.55 18.05 -5.65
CA LEU A 315 -31.29 18.11 -6.92
C LEU A 315 -30.40 18.56 -8.09
N GLN A 316 -29.44 19.45 -7.85
CA GLN A 316 -28.50 19.91 -8.88
C GLN A 316 -27.53 18.80 -9.30
N GLU A 317 -26.87 18.13 -8.36
CA GLU A 317 -25.98 16.99 -8.66
C GLU A 317 -26.71 15.87 -9.41
N PHE A 318 -27.97 15.58 -9.04
CA PHE A 318 -28.80 14.62 -9.75
C PHE A 318 -29.16 15.09 -11.17
N ALA A 319 -29.57 16.35 -11.34
CA ALA A 319 -30.03 16.88 -12.62
C ALA A 319 -28.90 17.08 -13.64
N ASP A 320 -27.71 17.49 -13.18
CA ASP A 320 -26.54 17.76 -14.02
C ASP A 320 -25.71 16.48 -14.28
N GLY A 321 -25.66 15.56 -13.32
CA GLY A 321 -24.93 14.28 -13.44
C GLY A 321 -25.84 13.11 -13.79
N ALA A 322 -26.48 12.51 -12.78
CA ALA A 322 -27.14 11.21 -12.91
C ALA A 322 -28.25 11.17 -13.98
N ARG A 323 -29.03 12.24 -14.12
CA ARG A 323 -30.04 12.38 -15.17
C ARG A 323 -29.44 12.45 -16.57
N GLN A 324 -28.29 13.11 -16.75
CA GLN A 324 -27.68 13.31 -18.07
C GLN A 324 -26.90 12.07 -18.55
N SER A 325 -26.48 11.21 -17.63
CA SER A 325 -25.70 9.99 -17.92
C SER A 325 -26.37 9.01 -18.90
N GLY A 326 -27.71 9.05 -19.03
CA GLY A 326 -28.47 8.05 -19.79
C GLY A 326 -28.57 6.66 -19.14
N VAL A 327 -27.96 6.44 -17.97
CA VAL A 327 -27.95 5.15 -17.28
C VAL A 327 -29.29 4.84 -16.59
N LEU A 328 -30.07 5.87 -16.24
CA LEU A 328 -31.39 5.73 -15.63
C LEU A 328 -32.50 5.54 -16.66
N THR A 329 -33.50 4.72 -16.34
CA THR A 329 -34.72 4.63 -17.15
C THR A 329 -35.54 5.92 -16.99
N LEU A 330 -36.40 6.21 -17.98
CA LEU A 330 -37.31 7.36 -17.92
C LEU A 330 -38.22 7.33 -16.67
N ARG A 331 -38.62 6.13 -16.23
CA ARG A 331 -39.41 5.95 -15.01
C ARG A 331 -38.61 6.26 -13.75
N GLU A 332 -37.43 5.66 -13.58
CA GLU A 332 -36.54 5.95 -12.44
C GLU A 332 -36.20 7.45 -12.38
N THR A 333 -35.97 8.09 -13.52
CA THR A 333 -35.71 9.53 -13.61
C THR A 333 -36.91 10.37 -13.13
N ALA A 334 -38.13 10.02 -13.57
CA ALA A 334 -39.34 10.72 -13.15
C ALA A 334 -39.64 10.51 -11.65
N ASP A 335 -39.53 9.28 -11.16
CA ASP A 335 -39.75 8.93 -9.76
C ASP A 335 -38.72 9.63 -8.84
N LEU A 336 -37.46 9.76 -9.28
CA LEU A 336 -36.41 10.52 -8.57
C LEU A 336 -36.65 12.03 -8.57
N PHE A 337 -37.07 12.64 -9.69
CA PHE A 337 -37.46 14.07 -9.69
C PHE A 337 -38.63 14.35 -8.73
N LEU A 338 -39.63 13.47 -8.71
CA LEU A 338 -40.72 13.55 -7.73
C LEU A 338 -40.22 13.36 -6.29
N HIS A 339 -39.23 12.50 -6.06
CA HIS A 339 -38.62 12.33 -4.74
C HIS A 339 -37.97 13.63 -4.20
N PHE A 340 -37.41 14.46 -5.08
CA PHE A 340 -36.84 15.76 -4.71
C PHE A 340 -37.88 16.88 -4.54
N ALA A 341 -38.92 16.91 -5.38
CA ALA A 341 -39.84 18.05 -5.47
C ALA A 341 -41.19 17.86 -4.75
N ALA A 342 -41.67 16.61 -4.58
CA ALA A 342 -43.01 16.35 -4.07
C ALA A 342 -43.06 16.24 -2.54
N SER A 343 -44.12 16.78 -1.93
CA SER A 343 -44.39 16.63 -0.49
C SER A 343 -44.71 15.18 -0.10
N GLN A 344 -45.30 14.40 -1.02
CA GLN A 344 -45.47 12.95 -0.91
C GLN A 344 -44.49 12.28 -1.86
N LYS A 345 -43.44 11.68 -1.30
CA LYS A 345 -42.35 11.08 -2.07
C LYS A 345 -42.75 9.68 -2.57
N PRO A 346 -42.60 9.36 -3.87
CA PRO A 346 -42.83 8.01 -4.36
C PRO A 346 -41.75 7.04 -3.83
N PRO A 347 -42.07 5.74 -3.73
CA PRO A 347 -41.06 4.72 -3.48
C PRO A 347 -40.09 4.64 -4.68
N VAL A 348 -38.80 4.63 -4.39
CA VAL A 348 -37.72 4.54 -5.39
C VAL A 348 -36.85 3.31 -5.11
N PRO A 349 -36.26 2.66 -6.13
CA PRO A 349 -35.45 1.44 -5.94
C PRO A 349 -34.02 1.72 -5.42
N PHE A 350 -33.76 2.92 -4.92
CA PHE A 350 -32.44 3.39 -4.47
C PHE A 350 -32.47 3.72 -2.97
N PRO A 351 -31.40 3.46 -2.21
CA PRO A 351 -31.29 3.89 -0.82
C PRO A 351 -31.43 5.42 -0.70
N VAL A 352 -32.30 5.86 0.22
CA VAL A 352 -32.66 7.28 0.38
C VAL A 352 -31.78 8.02 1.41
N GLN A 353 -31.19 7.28 2.36
CA GLN A 353 -30.36 7.87 3.41
C GLN A 353 -28.93 8.13 2.90
N ALA A 354 -28.41 9.32 3.16
CA ALA A 354 -27.01 9.63 2.94
C ALA A 354 -26.09 8.64 3.71
N ARG A 355 -24.87 8.44 3.22
CA ARG A 355 -23.86 7.64 3.90
C ARG A 355 -23.54 8.24 5.27
N LEU A 356 -23.34 7.40 6.28
CA LEU A 356 -22.98 7.84 7.63
C LEU A 356 -21.62 8.56 7.66
N GLY A 357 -20.71 8.21 6.75
CA GLY A 357 -19.33 8.70 6.73
C GLY A 357 -18.51 8.19 7.92
N LEU A 358 -17.36 8.81 8.15
CA LEU A 358 -16.52 8.48 9.30
C LEU A 358 -16.93 9.31 10.55
N PRO A 359 -17.02 8.67 11.74
CA PRO A 359 -17.29 9.39 12.98
C PRO A 359 -16.12 10.32 13.34
N THR A 360 -16.38 11.63 13.40
CA THR A 360 -15.37 12.63 13.74
C THR A 360 -15.05 12.62 15.24
N ARG A 361 -13.76 12.48 15.58
CA ARG A 361 -13.21 12.63 16.93
C ARG A 361 -12.55 14.00 17.10
N VAL A 362 -12.45 14.46 18.34
CA VAL A 362 -11.98 15.81 18.68
C VAL A 362 -11.05 15.76 19.90
N CYS A 363 -9.77 16.06 19.69
CA CYS A 363 -8.78 16.20 20.77
C CYS A 363 -8.75 17.64 21.26
N ARG A 364 -9.23 17.88 22.49
CA ARG A 364 -9.22 19.20 23.14
C ARG A 364 -8.03 19.32 24.07
N ARG A 365 -7.15 20.29 23.82
CA ARG A 365 -5.88 20.42 24.56
C ARG A 365 -5.88 21.47 25.68
N PHE A 366 -6.99 22.13 25.93
CA PHE A 366 -7.16 23.15 26.97
C PHE A 366 -8.31 22.78 27.89
N GLN A 367 -8.15 23.05 29.19
CA GLN A 367 -9.20 22.80 30.19
C GLN A 367 -10.15 24.00 30.33
N SER A 368 -9.67 25.21 30.01
CA SER A 368 -10.44 26.46 30.11
C SER A 368 -10.17 27.42 28.95
N CYS A 369 -11.02 28.45 28.83
CA CYS A 369 -10.88 29.53 27.86
C CYS A 369 -10.95 30.90 28.55
N ALA A 370 -10.25 31.88 27.98
CA ALA A 370 -10.15 33.24 28.51
C ALA A 370 -10.23 34.28 27.39
N TYR A 371 -10.56 35.52 27.74
CA TYR A 371 -10.74 36.62 26.77
C TYR A 371 -10.47 38.05 27.27
N ARG A 372 -10.32 38.26 28.58
CA ARG A 372 -10.21 39.61 29.18
C ARG A 372 -8.78 40.12 29.35
N SER A 373 -7.78 39.34 28.95
CA SER A 373 -6.40 39.80 28.83
C SER A 373 -6.12 40.28 27.41
N ASN A 374 -5.30 41.32 27.24
CA ASN A 374 -4.91 41.86 25.93
C ASN A 374 -3.90 40.96 25.17
N GLN A 375 -3.99 39.63 25.34
CA GLN A 375 -2.95 38.66 24.98
C GLN A 375 -3.08 38.13 23.54
N TRP A 376 -4.28 37.78 23.07
CA TRP A 376 -4.49 37.27 21.70
C TRP A 376 -5.30 38.21 20.81
N ARG A 377 -4.86 38.34 19.55
CA ARG A 377 -5.41 39.22 18.51
C ARG A 377 -5.19 38.62 17.12
N TYR A 378 -6.10 38.87 16.19
CA TYR A 378 -6.03 38.38 14.81
C TYR A 378 -5.20 39.29 13.88
N ARG A 379 -3.93 39.49 14.22
CA ARG A 379 -3.04 40.43 13.49
C ARG A 379 -2.21 39.79 12.37
N GLY A 380 -2.69 38.70 11.75
CA GLY A 380 -1.95 37.98 10.71
C GLY A 380 -0.65 37.32 11.21
N ARG A 381 -0.50 37.14 12.53
CA ARG A 381 0.59 36.39 13.13
C ARG A 381 0.24 34.89 13.15
N CYS A 382 1.27 34.06 13.14
CA CYS A 382 1.12 32.61 13.18
C CYS A 382 0.96 32.13 14.62
N ASP A 383 -0.15 31.48 14.91
CA ASP A 383 -0.31 30.60 16.06
C ASP A 383 0.09 29.18 15.64
N SER A 384 1.04 28.54 16.35
CA SER A 384 1.55 27.23 15.95
C SER A 384 1.86 26.32 17.13
N VAL A 385 1.59 25.03 16.98
CA VAL A 385 1.90 23.98 17.97
C VAL A 385 2.35 22.70 17.25
N GLN A 386 3.31 21.98 17.82
CA GLN A 386 3.68 20.66 17.33
C GLN A 386 2.89 19.58 18.06
N PHE A 387 2.53 18.52 17.34
CA PHE A 387 1.88 17.35 17.91
C PHE A 387 2.37 16.05 17.26
N CYS A 388 2.33 14.96 18.00
CA CYS A 388 2.33 13.60 17.46
C CYS A 388 1.13 12.82 18.02
N ALA A 389 0.85 11.66 17.43
CA ALA A 389 -0.13 10.71 17.96
C ALA A 389 0.54 9.34 18.11
N ASP A 390 0.17 8.59 19.15
CA ASP A 390 0.65 7.21 19.41
C ASP A 390 0.20 6.20 18.34
N ARG A 391 -0.77 6.59 17.52
CA ARG A 391 -1.40 5.74 16.49
C ARG A 391 -1.67 6.55 15.24
N ARG A 392 -1.75 5.84 14.12
CA ARG A 392 -2.08 6.43 12.82
C ARG A 392 -3.53 6.93 12.81
N VAL A 393 -3.74 8.19 12.43
CA VAL A 393 -5.05 8.85 12.31
C VAL A 393 -5.14 9.67 11.03
N PHE A 394 -6.33 10.12 10.66
CA PHE A 394 -6.55 11.08 9.58
C PHE A 394 -6.99 12.42 10.17
N LEU A 395 -6.11 13.41 10.17
CA LEU A 395 -6.44 14.76 10.63
C LEU A 395 -7.32 15.46 9.59
N ALA A 396 -8.55 15.78 9.98
CA ALA A 396 -9.55 16.44 9.13
C ALA A 396 -9.42 17.97 9.18
N GLY A 397 -8.97 18.54 10.30
CA GLY A 397 -8.89 19.98 10.48
C GLY A 397 -8.57 20.42 11.91
N PHE A 398 -8.74 21.72 12.17
CA PHE A 398 -8.53 22.35 13.48
C PHE A 398 -9.81 23.03 13.97
N GLY A 399 -10.07 22.93 15.27
CA GLY A 399 -10.94 23.85 15.98
C GLY A 399 -10.15 25.08 16.42
N LEU A 400 -10.68 26.27 16.15
CA LEU A 400 -10.12 27.58 16.46
C LEU A 400 -11.09 28.37 17.35
N TYR A 401 -10.60 29.29 18.17
CA TYR A 401 -11.47 30.12 19.02
C TYR A 401 -12.08 31.30 18.27
N GLY A 402 -13.26 31.73 18.69
CA GLY A 402 -13.97 32.92 18.17
C GLY A 402 -13.40 34.27 18.64
N SER A 403 -13.92 35.35 18.06
CA SER A 403 -13.67 36.71 18.57
C SER A 403 -14.35 36.91 19.93
N SER A 404 -13.71 37.72 20.79
CA SER A 404 -14.26 38.13 22.08
C SER A 404 -14.81 39.55 22.12
N SER A 405 -14.75 40.28 21.00
CA SER A 405 -15.35 41.61 20.85
C SER A 405 -16.85 41.58 20.51
N GLY A 406 -17.39 40.41 20.18
CA GLY A 406 -18.75 40.23 19.62
C GLY A 406 -18.72 39.54 18.26
N ALA A 407 -19.84 39.57 17.55
CA ALA A 407 -19.97 38.90 16.26
C ALA A 407 -19.21 39.65 15.14
N CYS A 408 -18.36 38.94 14.39
CA CYS A 408 -17.55 39.52 13.32
C CYS A 408 -17.10 38.48 12.28
N GLU A 409 -16.79 38.93 11.06
CA GLU A 409 -16.10 38.11 10.05
C GLU A 409 -14.59 38.36 10.11
N TYR A 410 -13.80 37.30 10.01
CA TYR A 410 -12.35 37.38 9.79
C TYR A 410 -11.87 36.26 8.85
N ARG A 411 -10.65 36.42 8.32
CA ARG A 411 -9.98 35.37 7.53
C ARG A 411 -9.19 34.45 8.45
N SER A 412 -9.17 33.17 8.10
CA SER A 412 -8.32 32.17 8.72
C SER A 412 -7.64 31.32 7.65
N ARG A 413 -6.31 31.19 7.74
CA ARG A 413 -5.53 30.19 7.04
C ARG A 413 -5.08 29.13 8.04
N ILE A 414 -5.34 27.86 7.77
CA ILE A 414 -4.73 26.74 8.50
C ILE A 414 -3.72 26.02 7.62
N GLU A 415 -2.68 25.48 8.24
CA GLU A 415 -1.61 24.73 7.58
C GLU A 415 -1.18 23.56 8.46
N LEU A 416 -0.99 22.38 7.85
CA LEU A 416 -0.36 21.22 8.48
C LEU A 416 0.99 20.98 7.80
N LYS A 417 2.06 20.91 8.59
CA LYS A 417 3.45 20.73 8.10
C LYS A 417 4.13 19.51 8.70
N ARG A 418 5.08 18.92 7.97
CA ARG A 418 6.05 17.92 8.46
C ARG A 418 7.44 18.28 7.95
N GLY A 419 8.42 18.36 8.85
CA GLY A 419 9.80 18.75 8.49
C GLY A 419 9.90 20.11 7.78
N GLY A 420 9.04 21.06 8.13
CA GLY A 420 8.96 22.39 7.49
C GLY A 420 8.20 22.42 6.14
N LYS A 421 7.81 21.27 5.58
CA LYS A 421 7.03 21.21 4.32
C LYS A 421 5.52 21.15 4.60
N ALA A 422 4.76 21.98 3.90
CA ALA A 422 3.29 21.92 3.87
C ALA A 422 2.79 20.57 3.33
N LEU A 423 1.85 19.96 4.04
CA LEU A 423 1.13 18.74 3.64
C LEU A 423 -0.29 19.07 3.19
N ALA A 424 -0.96 20.00 3.89
CA ALA A 424 -2.25 20.55 3.51
C ALA A 424 -2.38 21.99 4.04
N GLN A 425 -3.19 22.78 3.36
CA GLN A 425 -3.57 24.13 3.78
C GLN A 425 -5.04 24.38 3.46
N CYS A 426 -5.68 25.31 4.16
CA CYS A 426 -7.02 25.78 3.84
C CYS A 426 -7.14 27.27 4.21
N ASP A 427 -7.54 28.08 3.23
CA ASP A 427 -7.88 29.49 3.37
C ASP A 427 -9.39 29.64 3.38
N THR A 428 -9.96 30.21 4.44
CA THR A 428 -11.41 30.44 4.54
C THR A 428 -11.74 31.76 5.24
N ARG A 429 -13.01 32.16 5.15
CA ARG A 429 -13.61 33.19 5.98
C ARG A 429 -14.52 32.52 7.01
N PHE A 430 -14.51 33.05 8.22
CA PHE A 430 -15.38 32.57 9.28
C PHE A 430 -16.12 33.74 9.93
N HIS A 431 -17.38 33.51 10.28
CA HIS A 431 -18.21 34.44 11.04
C HIS A 431 -18.32 33.95 12.48
N SER A 432 -17.61 34.62 13.38
CA SER A 432 -17.73 34.41 14.83
C SER A 432 -19.03 35.03 15.32
N ASP A 433 -19.73 34.32 16.22
CA ASP A 433 -20.92 34.79 16.92
C ASP A 433 -20.59 35.64 18.18
N GLY A 434 -19.30 35.70 18.55
CA GLY A 434 -18.82 36.38 19.75
C GLY A 434 -18.82 35.51 21.00
N SER A 435 -19.11 34.21 20.86
CA SER A 435 -19.07 33.24 21.96
C SER A 435 -17.68 32.65 22.15
N SER A 436 -17.49 31.96 23.28
CA SER A 436 -16.29 31.17 23.56
C SER A 436 -16.24 29.82 22.81
N SER A 437 -17.23 29.52 21.97
CA SER A 437 -17.28 28.27 21.23
C SER A 437 -16.17 28.19 20.18
N THR A 438 -15.71 26.96 19.91
CA THR A 438 -14.76 26.71 18.83
C THR A 438 -15.49 26.56 17.50
N PHE A 439 -14.87 27.04 16.43
CA PHE A 439 -15.30 26.78 15.06
C PHE A 439 -14.27 25.90 14.36
N ARG A 440 -14.72 25.05 13.44
CA ARG A 440 -13.84 24.07 12.78
C ARG A 440 -13.54 24.50 11.35
N VAL A 441 -12.25 24.54 11.04
CA VAL A 441 -11.73 24.70 9.68
C VAL A 441 -11.17 23.34 9.25
N TYR A 442 -11.66 22.83 8.12
CA TYR A 442 -11.27 21.53 7.58
C TYR A 442 -10.31 21.71 6.41
N PHE A 443 -9.41 20.74 6.22
CA PHE A 443 -8.67 20.57 4.98
C PHE A 443 -9.60 20.00 3.89
N GLU A 444 -9.25 20.21 2.62
CA GLU A 444 -10.00 19.65 1.48
C GLU A 444 -10.08 18.11 1.54
N HIS A 445 -8.99 17.48 1.97
CA HIS A 445 -8.92 16.04 2.23
C HIS A 445 -8.24 15.79 3.59
N PRO A 446 -8.72 14.81 4.39
CA PRO A 446 -8.07 14.44 5.64
C PRO A 446 -6.65 13.92 5.42
N VAL A 447 -5.69 14.37 6.22
CA VAL A 447 -4.27 14.02 6.05
C VAL A 447 -3.89 12.87 6.97
N GLN A 448 -3.27 11.82 6.43
CA GLN A 448 -2.74 10.71 7.23
C GLN A 448 -1.59 11.20 8.12
N ILE A 449 -1.76 11.05 9.42
CA ILE A 449 -0.78 11.29 10.47
C ILE A 449 -0.19 9.94 10.85
N GLU A 450 1.10 9.74 10.56
CA GLU A 450 1.85 8.58 11.03
C GLU A 450 2.02 8.57 12.55
N ALA A 451 2.01 7.38 13.14
CA ALA A 451 2.30 7.17 14.56
C ALA A 451 3.71 7.70 14.92
N ASP A 452 3.86 8.17 16.16
CA ASP A 452 5.10 8.63 16.79
C ASP A 452 5.89 9.69 15.98
N THR A 453 5.22 10.35 15.04
CA THR A 453 5.81 11.32 14.12
C THR A 453 5.28 12.71 14.46
N TYR A 454 6.17 13.68 14.64
CA TYR A 454 5.77 15.07 14.88
C TYR A 454 5.36 15.81 13.60
N TYR A 455 4.21 16.47 13.70
CA TYR A 455 3.64 17.40 12.73
C TYR A 455 3.50 18.77 13.39
N THR A 456 3.49 19.83 12.59
CA THR A 456 3.24 21.20 13.04
C THR A 456 1.85 21.62 12.56
N ALA A 457 0.96 21.94 13.49
CA ALA A 457 -0.32 22.58 13.24
C ALA A 457 -0.15 24.09 13.34
N SER A 458 -0.45 24.83 12.27
CA SER A 458 -0.35 26.29 12.23
C SER A 458 -1.68 26.92 11.81
N ALA A 459 -1.99 28.08 12.38
CA ALA A 459 -3.13 28.91 12.03
C ALA A 459 -2.72 30.39 11.98
N VAL A 460 -3.16 31.10 10.96
CA VAL A 460 -3.02 32.55 10.83
C VAL A 460 -4.42 33.14 10.75
N LEU A 461 -4.75 34.08 11.64
CA LEU A 461 -6.04 34.75 11.68
C LEU A 461 -5.87 36.25 11.45
N GLU A 462 -6.70 36.83 10.59
CA GLU A 462 -6.66 38.23 10.16
C GLU A 462 -8.00 38.93 10.36
N GLY A 463 -8.05 39.88 11.32
CA GLY A 463 -9.20 40.70 11.67
C GLY A 463 -8.82 41.81 12.66
N SER A 464 -9.74 42.74 12.95
CA SER A 464 -9.50 43.87 13.86
C SER A 464 -9.53 43.50 15.35
N GLU A 465 -10.05 42.32 15.69
CA GLU A 465 -10.58 42.04 17.03
C GLU A 465 -9.65 41.30 18.00
N LEU A 466 -10.04 41.35 19.28
CA LEU A 466 -9.57 40.41 20.30
C LEU A 466 -10.22 39.04 20.08
N SER A 467 -9.57 37.98 20.58
CA SER A 467 -10.09 36.62 20.53
C SER A 467 -10.28 36.01 21.92
N TYR A 468 -11.10 34.96 21.98
CA TYR A 468 -10.92 33.94 23.00
C TYR A 468 -9.61 33.18 22.76
N PHE A 469 -9.02 32.62 23.81
CA PHE A 469 -7.86 31.73 23.73
C PHE A 469 -7.91 30.72 24.87
N GLY A 470 -7.21 29.60 24.72
CA GLY A 470 -7.18 28.52 25.70
C GLY A 470 -6.14 28.73 26.79
N GLN A 471 -6.42 28.17 27.96
CA GLN A 471 -5.53 28.14 29.13
C GLN A 471 -5.47 26.72 29.71
N GLU A 472 -4.57 26.51 30.67
CA GLU A 472 -4.40 25.23 31.39
C GLU A 472 -4.13 24.07 30.42
N GLY A 473 -3.26 24.34 29.45
CA GLY A 473 -3.00 23.46 28.33
C GLY A 473 -2.23 22.19 28.67
N MET A 474 -2.72 21.07 28.16
CA MET A 474 -2.22 19.74 28.44
C MET A 474 -1.13 19.34 27.44
N SER A 475 -0.01 18.81 27.94
CA SER A 475 1.06 18.26 27.10
C SER A 475 0.73 16.91 26.49
N GLU A 476 -0.26 16.20 27.04
CA GLU A 476 -0.74 14.90 26.57
C GLU A 476 -2.27 14.83 26.74
N VAL A 477 -2.98 14.26 25.75
CA VAL A 477 -4.44 14.13 25.74
C VAL A 477 -4.83 12.81 25.07
N SER A 478 -5.57 11.95 25.78
CA SER A 478 -6.14 10.72 25.22
C SER A 478 -7.61 10.91 24.79
N VAL A 479 -7.99 10.39 23.62
CA VAL A 479 -9.32 10.50 23.01
C VAL A 479 -9.75 9.11 22.52
N GLY A 480 -10.48 8.39 23.38
CA GLY A 480 -10.69 6.95 23.19
C GLY A 480 -9.33 6.24 23.20
N SER A 481 -9.07 5.44 22.18
CA SER A 481 -7.82 4.67 22.05
C SER A 481 -6.63 5.40 21.40
N VAL A 482 -6.70 6.71 21.15
CA VAL A 482 -5.58 7.51 20.58
C VAL A 482 -5.08 8.54 21.59
N THR A 483 -3.76 8.65 21.77
CA THR A 483 -3.11 9.65 22.63
C THR A 483 -2.30 10.63 21.79
N PHE A 484 -2.54 11.93 22.00
CA PHE A 484 -1.82 13.03 21.37
C PHE A 484 -0.85 13.66 22.35
N GLN A 485 0.38 13.92 21.93
CA GLN A 485 1.38 14.67 22.70
C GLN A 485 1.72 15.99 22.01
N PHE A 486 1.85 17.06 22.78
CA PHE A 486 2.01 18.43 22.29
C PHE A 486 3.35 19.06 22.70
N GLN A 487 3.99 19.75 21.77
CA GLN A 487 5.23 20.51 21.99
C GLN A 487 5.11 21.93 21.40
N SER A 488 5.92 22.87 21.89
CA SER A 488 5.97 24.24 21.36
C SER A 488 6.57 24.27 19.95
N SER A 489 5.97 25.03 19.04
CA SER A 489 6.48 25.21 17.68
C SER A 489 7.30 26.50 17.56
N SER A 490 8.45 26.43 16.89
CA SER A 490 9.25 27.60 16.51
C SER A 490 8.55 28.55 15.53
N ASP A 491 7.54 28.06 14.80
CA ASP A 491 6.74 28.84 13.84
C ASP A 491 5.74 29.77 14.56
N SER A 492 5.56 29.62 15.88
CA SER A 492 4.58 30.38 16.66
C SER A 492 5.07 31.79 16.97
N THR A 493 4.45 32.78 16.34
CA THR A 493 4.77 34.22 16.46
C THR A 493 3.68 35.03 17.15
N ASN A 494 2.51 34.41 17.40
CA ASN A 494 1.40 35.00 18.15
C ASN A 494 1.28 34.46 19.60
N GLY A 495 2.20 33.59 20.03
CA GLY A 495 2.34 33.14 21.42
C GLY A 495 1.69 31.79 21.74
N THR A 496 1.03 31.14 20.78
CA THR A 496 0.50 29.78 21.01
C THR A 496 1.61 28.79 21.35
N GLY A 497 1.36 27.99 22.37
CA GLY A 497 2.22 26.88 22.78
C GLY A 497 1.43 25.81 23.52
N VAL A 498 2.11 24.95 24.28
CA VAL A 498 1.45 23.87 25.04
C VAL A 498 0.46 24.44 26.07
N GLN A 499 0.90 25.39 26.89
CA GLN A 499 0.13 25.88 28.06
C GLN A 499 -1.04 26.81 27.74
N GLY A 500 -1.05 27.48 26.57
CA GLY A 500 -2.09 28.44 26.20
C GLY A 500 -2.08 28.84 24.73
N GLY A 501 -3.19 29.43 24.26
CA GLY A 501 -3.32 30.06 22.94
C GLY A 501 -4.43 29.51 22.05
N GLN A 502 -4.19 29.55 20.74
CA GLN A 502 -5.07 29.05 19.68
C GLN A 502 -4.84 27.56 19.39
N ILE A 503 -5.58 27.06 18.40
CA ILE A 503 -5.69 25.64 18.03
C ILE A 503 -6.14 24.79 19.26
N PRO A 504 -7.29 25.11 19.88
CA PRO A 504 -7.86 24.31 20.98
C PRO A 504 -8.20 22.88 20.62
N GLU A 505 -8.60 22.60 19.37
CA GLU A 505 -9.04 21.28 18.95
C GLU A 505 -8.26 20.76 17.74
N LEU A 506 -7.81 19.49 17.79
CA LEU A 506 -7.48 18.72 16.59
C LEU A 506 -8.70 17.86 16.23
N VAL A 507 -9.18 17.98 14.99
CA VAL A 507 -10.37 17.28 14.49
C VAL A 507 -9.90 16.15 13.58
N PHE A 508 -10.23 14.90 13.90
CA PHE A 508 -9.64 13.74 13.24
C PHE A 508 -10.61 12.56 13.10
N TYR A 509 -10.26 11.63 12.21
CA TYR A 509 -10.82 10.29 12.15
C TYR A 509 -9.74 9.30 12.60
N GLY A 510 -10.10 8.35 13.45
CA GLY A 510 -9.21 7.29 13.92
C GLY A 510 -9.96 5.96 13.91
N ALA A 511 -9.25 4.87 14.17
CA ALA A 511 -9.89 3.57 14.36
C ALA A 511 -11.06 3.67 15.36
N ALA A 512 -12.16 3.00 15.05
CA ALA A 512 -13.18 2.77 16.07
C ALA A 512 -12.53 2.06 17.24
N ASP A 513 -12.87 2.46 18.46
CA ASP A 513 -12.41 1.70 19.63
C ASP A 513 -12.99 0.28 19.50
N PRO A 514 -12.23 -0.78 19.84
CA PRO A 514 -12.75 -2.12 19.76
C PRO A 514 -14.05 -2.18 20.57
N PRO A 515 -15.11 -2.86 20.07
CA PRO A 515 -16.37 -2.95 20.79
C PRO A 515 -16.07 -3.47 22.20
N GLU A 516 -16.57 -2.79 23.22
CA GLU A 516 -16.43 -3.25 24.59
C GLU A 516 -16.95 -4.68 24.64
N CYS A 517 -16.08 -5.63 25.01
CA CYS A 517 -16.51 -6.97 25.35
C CYS A 517 -17.43 -6.85 26.56
N SER A 518 -18.73 -6.83 26.32
CA SER A 518 -19.75 -6.96 27.35
C SER A 518 -19.54 -8.30 28.05
N LEU A 519 -18.93 -8.23 29.24
CA LEU A 519 -18.70 -9.35 30.16
C LEU A 519 -20.02 -9.86 30.77
#